data_AF-A0A9W7F795-F1
#
_entry.id   AF-A0A9W7F795-F1
#
_cell.length_a   1.000
_cell.length_b   1.000
_cell.length_c   1.000
_cell.angle_alpha   90.00
_cell.angle_beta   90.00
_cell.angle_gamma   90.00
#
_symmetry.space_group_name_H-M   'P 1'
#
loop_
_entity.id
_entity.type
_entity.pdbx_description
1 polymer ?
#
loop_
_entity_poly.entity_id
_entity_poly.type
_entity_poly.pdbx_seq_one_letter_code
_entity_poly.pdbx_strand_id
1 'polypeptide(L)'
;MTLRDLVSLGLGGTIGSGIFVLSGFIARRFAGPATPLCFVISGFCAVLSGCCYAELSAKIPVSGSAYAYVYTCMGEYFAVVAAACLTLGEIDGCKQTHSLVTSLV
;
A
#
# COMPACT_ATOMS: atom_id res chain seq x y z
N MET A 1 -12.26 -0.16 18.99
CA MET A 1 -11.09 0.65 18.60
C MET A 1 -11.54 2.09 18.49
N THR A 2 -10.80 3.04 19.06
CA THR A 2 -11.12 4.46 18.86
C THR A 2 -10.66 4.90 17.47
N LEU A 3 -11.21 6.01 16.96
CA LEU A 3 -10.83 6.54 15.64
C LEU A 3 -9.31 6.74 15.52
N ARG A 4 -8.66 7.18 16.60
CA ARG A 4 -7.21 7.42 16.64
C ARG A 4 -6.41 6.13 16.51
N ASP A 5 -6.90 5.03 17.08
CA ASP A 5 -6.26 3.71 16.97
C ASP A 5 -6.37 3.16 15.54
N LEU A 6 -7.46 3.45 14.84
CA LEU A 6 -7.65 3.02 13.45
C LEU A 6 -6.72 3.79 12.50
N VAL A 7 -6.59 5.10 12.71
CA VAL A 7 -5.69 5.96 11.92
C VAL A 7 -4.24 5.59 12.17
N SER A 8 -3.83 5.34 13.43
CA SER A 8 -2.46 4.92 13.72
C SER A 8 -2.13 3.55 13.14
N LEU A 9 -3.09 2.61 13.11
CA LEU A 9 -2.93 1.31 12.46
C LEU A 9 -2.77 1.44 10.93
N GLY A 10 -3.56 2.29 10.28
CA GLY A 10 -3.42 2.57 8.85
C GLY A 10 -2.09 3.25 8.48
N LEU A 11 -1.67 4.25 9.25
CA LEU A 11 -0.39 4.94 9.06
C LEU A 11 0.81 4.02 9.32
N GLY A 12 0.73 3.17 10.34
CA GLY A 12 1.77 2.17 10.63
C GLY A 12 1.98 1.17 9.50
N GLY A 13 0.90 0.78 8.80
CA GLY A 13 0.98 -0.10 7.64
C GLY A 13 1.55 0.57 6.38
N THR A 14 1.38 1.88 6.21
CA THR A 14 1.83 2.62 5.01
C THR A 14 3.24 3.22 5.13
N ILE A 15 3.68 3.65 6.32
CA ILE A 15 4.98 4.32 6.54
C ILE A 15 6.16 3.31 6.64
N GLY A 16 5.96 2.03 6.30
CA GLY A 16 6.94 0.95 6.50
C GLY A 16 8.32 1.11 5.81
N SER A 17 9.09 0.02 5.79
CA SER A 17 10.49 -0.02 5.31
C SER A 17 10.70 0.51 3.88
N GLY A 18 9.65 0.51 3.05
CA GLY A 18 9.68 0.98 1.67
C GLY A 18 10.07 2.45 1.52
N ILE A 19 9.51 3.38 2.31
CA ILE A 19 9.77 4.82 2.11
C ILE A 19 11.24 5.18 2.43
N PHE A 20 11.81 4.54 3.45
CA PHE A 20 13.17 4.81 3.93
C PHE A 20 14.23 4.21 3.01
N VAL A 21 14.02 2.98 2.54
CA VAL A 21 14.99 2.28 1.69
C VAL A 21 14.88 2.74 0.24
N LEU A 22 13.65 2.89 -0.27
CA LEU A 22 13.43 3.29 -1.66
C LEU A 22 13.84 4.76 -1.86
N SER A 23 13.57 5.66 -0.91
CA SER A 23 14.04 7.06 -1.03
C SER A 23 15.57 7.15 -1.06
N GLY A 24 16.29 6.29 -0.32
CA GLY A 24 17.75 6.21 -0.38
C GLY A 24 18.27 5.72 -1.73
N PHE A 25 17.61 4.71 -2.31
CA PHE A 25 17.94 4.20 -3.64
C PHE A 25 17.63 5.21 -4.75
N ILE A 26 16.48 5.87 -4.68
CA ILE A 26 16.05 6.91 -5.63
C ILE A 26 16.98 8.12 -5.56
N ALA A 27 17.36 8.57 -4.36
CA ALA A 27 18.30 9.67 -4.19
C ALA A 27 19.69 9.36 -4.81
N ARG A 28 20.14 8.10 -4.74
CA ARG A 28 21.46 7.72 -5.25
C ARG A 28 21.50 7.46 -6.75
N ARG A 29 20.42 6.95 -7.35
CA ARG A 29 20.36 6.61 -8.79
C ARG A 29 19.63 7.60 -9.67
N PHE A 30 18.63 8.31 -9.14
CA PHE A 30 17.70 9.08 -9.96
C PHE A 30 17.71 10.58 -9.70
N ALA A 31 18.07 11.06 -8.51
CA ALA A 31 17.71 12.43 -8.17
C ALA A 31 18.70 13.14 -7.23
N GLY A 32 19.29 14.22 -7.76
CA GLY A 32 19.54 15.43 -6.98
C GLY A 32 18.21 16.07 -6.51
N PRO A 33 18.10 17.41 -6.36
CA PRO A 33 17.05 18.09 -5.56
C PRO A 33 15.58 17.94 -6.01
N ALA A 34 15.26 17.14 -7.04
CA ALA A 34 13.90 16.97 -7.59
C ALA A 34 13.07 15.82 -6.96
N THR A 35 13.67 14.95 -6.13
CA THR A 35 12.95 13.87 -5.38
C THR A 35 11.66 14.33 -4.68
N PRO A 36 11.61 15.47 -3.96
CA PRO A 36 10.40 15.89 -3.27
C PRO A 36 9.24 16.22 -4.22
N LEU A 37 9.52 16.74 -5.43
CA LEU A 37 8.47 17.09 -6.40
C LEU A 37 7.68 15.84 -6.86
N CYS A 38 8.37 14.73 -7.09
CA CYS A 38 7.75 13.46 -7.47
C CYS A 38 6.89 12.88 -6.34
N PHE A 39 7.32 13.02 -5.09
CA PHE A 39 6.55 12.56 -3.92
C PHE A 39 5.24 13.34 -3.75
N VAL A 40 5.25 14.65 -4.01
CA VAL A 40 4.02 15.48 -3.95
C VAL A 40 2.99 15.01 -4.98
N ILE A 41 3.43 14.76 -6.22
CA ILE A 41 2.54 14.29 -7.30
C ILE A 41 2.01 12.88 -6.99
N SER A 42 2.86 11.98 -6.48
CA SER A 42 2.45 10.64 -6.05
C SER A 42 1.44 10.68 -4.90
N GLY A 43 1.67 11.54 -3.90
CA GLY A 43 0.75 11.74 -2.79
C GLY A 43 -0.63 12.24 -3.24
N PHE A 44 -0.67 13.14 -4.23
CA PHE A 44 -1.94 13.60 -4.79
C PHE A 44 -2.73 12.47 -5.47
N CYS A 45 -2.04 11.61 -6.22
CA CYS A 45 -2.65 10.41 -6.81
C CYS A 45 -3.15 9.43 -5.76
N ALA A 46 -2.41 9.25 -4.65
CA ALA A 46 -2.82 8.40 -3.54
C ALA A 46 -4.06 8.94 -2.81
N VAL A 47 -4.18 10.27 -2.64
CA VAL A 47 -5.37 10.91 -2.04
C VAL A 47 -6.61 10.69 -2.93
N LEU A 48 -6.47 10.84 -4.24
CA LEU A 48 -7.55 10.56 -5.19
C LEU A 48 -8.00 9.09 -5.12
N SER A 49 -7.05 8.15 -5.11
CA SER A 49 -7.35 6.72 -4.92
C SER A 49 -8.04 6.47 -3.58
N GLY A 50 -7.52 7.04 -2.49
CA GLY A 50 -8.11 6.94 -1.15
C GLY A 50 -9.54 7.47 -1.08
N CYS A 51 -9.86 8.54 -1.81
CA CYS A 51 -11.22 9.06 -1.90
C CYS A 51 -12.18 8.06 -2.55
N CYS A 52 -11.77 7.38 -3.63
CA CYS A 52 -12.54 6.30 -4.24
C CYS A 52 -12.74 5.11 -3.29
N TYR A 53 -11.70 4.72 -2.54
CA TYR A 53 -11.81 3.65 -1.54
C TYR A 53 -12.69 4.04 -0.34
N ALA A 54 -12.71 5.32 0.05
CA ALA A 54 -13.56 5.82 1.12
C ALA A 54 -15.06 5.74 0.75
N GLU A 55 -15.41 6.13 -0.47
CA GLU A 55 -16.78 6.00 -1.01
C GLU A 55 -17.25 4.54 -1.06
N LEU A 56 -16.34 3.63 -1.41
CA LEU A 56 -16.64 2.20 -1.47
C LEU A 56 -16.78 1.58 -0.07
N SER A 57 -15.92 1.98 0.87
CA SER A 57 -15.96 1.54 2.27
C SER A 57 -17.24 2.01 2.98
N ALA A 58 -17.75 3.20 2.61
CA ALA A 58 -19.01 3.72 3.14
C ALA A 58 -20.24 2.94 2.63
N LYS A 59 -20.19 2.37 1.42
CA LYS A 59 -21.29 1.60 0.83
C LYS A 59 -21.30 0.14 1.29
N ILE A 60 -20.16 -0.42 1.65
CA ILE A 60 -20.01 -1.85 1.89
C ILE A 60 -19.25 -2.05 3.22
N PRO A 61 -19.95 -2.00 4.38
CA PRO A 61 -19.33 -2.11 5.70
C PRO A 61 -19.04 -3.57 6.08
N VAL A 62 -18.35 -4.30 5.19
CA VAL A 62 -17.94 -5.69 5.41
C VAL A 62 -16.45 -5.73 5.74
N SER A 63 -16.08 -6.57 6.70
CA SER A 63 -14.68 -6.77 7.05
C SER A 63 -13.98 -7.57 5.94
N GLY A 64 -13.35 -6.86 5.01
CA GLY A 64 -12.64 -7.47 3.90
C GLY A 64 -11.69 -6.49 3.20
N SER A 65 -10.50 -6.99 2.85
CA SER A 65 -9.51 -6.23 2.08
C SER A 65 -9.96 -6.05 0.62
N ALA A 66 -9.09 -5.58 -0.27
CA ALA A 66 -9.37 -5.38 -1.70
C ALA A 66 -10.11 -6.56 -2.39
N TYR A 67 -9.90 -7.79 -1.92
CA TYR A 67 -10.66 -8.98 -2.33
C TYR A 67 -12.18 -8.86 -2.15
N ALA A 68 -12.67 -8.37 -1.01
CA ALA A 68 -14.10 -8.30 -0.72
C ALA A 68 -14.81 -7.25 -1.58
N TYR A 69 -14.11 -6.17 -1.93
CA TYR A 69 -14.59 -5.17 -2.88
C TYR A 69 -14.72 -5.74 -4.30
N VAL A 70 -13.76 -6.54 -4.75
CA VAL A 70 -13.84 -7.21 -6.06
C VAL A 70 -14.92 -8.29 -6.07
N TYR A 71 -15.08 -9.03 -4.97
CA TYR A 71 -16.12 -10.05 -4.82
C TYR A 71 -17.53 -9.46 -4.94
N THR A 72 -17.76 -8.28 -4.34
CA THR A 72 -19.06 -7.60 -4.38
C THR A 72 -19.36 -6.93 -5.73
N CYS A 73 -18.35 -6.51 -6.50
CA CYS A 73 -18.55 -5.85 -7.80
C CYS A 73 -18.55 -6.78 -9.02
N MET A 74 -17.70 -7.82 -9.05
CA MET A 74 -17.40 -8.59 -10.28
C MET A 74 -17.59 -10.12 -10.14
N GLY A 75 -17.94 -10.61 -8.95
CA GLY A 75 -18.19 -12.03 -8.71
C GLY A 75 -16.93 -12.87 -8.43
N GLU A 76 -17.12 -14.18 -8.31
CA GLU A 76 -16.19 -15.11 -7.66
C GLU A 76 -14.87 -15.34 -8.42
N TYR A 77 -14.90 -15.42 -9.75
CA TYR A 77 -13.70 -15.65 -10.58
C TYR A 77 -12.69 -14.51 -10.46
N PHE A 78 -13.15 -13.25 -10.57
CA PHE A 78 -12.28 -12.08 -10.44
C PHE A 78 -11.78 -11.90 -9.01
N ALA A 79 -12.60 -12.27 -8.02
CA ALA A 79 -12.19 -12.24 -6.64
C ALA A 79 -11.02 -13.21 -6.39
N VAL A 80 -11.09 -14.45 -6.87
CA VAL A 80 -9.99 -15.44 -6.69
C VAL A 80 -8.69 -14.97 -7.33
N VAL A 81 -8.75 -14.37 -8.53
CA VAL A 81 -7.55 -13.80 -9.19
C VAL A 81 -6.99 -12.63 -8.38
N ALA A 82 -7.84 -11.75 -7.85
CA ALA A 82 -7.41 -10.64 -7.01
C ALA A 82 -6.77 -11.13 -5.70
N ALA A 83 -7.35 -12.14 -5.03
CA ALA A 83 -6.78 -12.76 -3.83
C ALA A 83 -5.40 -13.39 -4.10
N ALA A 84 -5.26 -14.12 -5.21
CA ALA A 84 -3.98 -14.70 -5.60
C ALA A 84 -2.92 -13.61 -5.83
N CYS A 85 -3.27 -12.51 -6.52
CA CYS A 85 -2.35 -11.39 -6.73
C CYS A 85 -1.95 -10.70 -5.42
N LEU A 86 -2.90 -10.47 -4.50
CA LEU A 86 -2.65 -9.86 -3.18
C LEU A 86 -1.69 -10.71 -2.34
N THR A 87 -1.98 -12.01 -2.21
CA THR A 87 -1.13 -12.92 -1.43
C THR A 87 0.29 -13.03 -2.00
N LEU A 88 0.43 -13.01 -3.33
CA LEU A 88 1.74 -12.98 -4.00
C LEU A 88 2.52 -11.68 -3.74
N GLY A 89 1.84 -10.54 -3.73
CA GLY A 89 2.48 -9.26 -3.42
C GLY A 89 3.02 -9.19 -1.99
N GLU A 90 2.28 -9.72 -1.02
CA GLU A 90 2.70 -9.73 0.39
C GLU A 90 3.87 -10.69 0.66
N ILE A 91 3.95 -11.85 -0.03
CA ILE A 91 5.12 -12.73 0.05
C ILE A 91 6.38 -12.14 -0.61
N ASP A 92 6.26 -11.42 -1.73
CA ASP A 92 7.39 -10.69 -2.32
C ASP A 92 7.87 -9.55 -1.39
N GLY A 93 6.93 -8.83 -0.78
CA GLY A 93 7.22 -7.82 0.24
C GLY A 93 7.99 -8.40 1.44
N CYS A 94 7.56 -9.56 1.94
CA CYS A 94 8.26 -10.26 3.02
C CYS A 94 9.73 -10.58 2.65
N LYS A 95 9.96 -11.04 1.42
CA LYS A 95 11.30 -11.33 0.88
C LYS A 95 12.19 -10.09 0.80
N GLN A 96 11.64 -8.94 0.42
CA GLN A 96 12.34 -7.66 0.36
C GLN A 96 12.91 -7.27 1.74
N THR A 97 12.11 -7.44 2.80
CA THR A 97 12.54 -7.19 4.19
C THR A 97 13.71 -8.08 4.60
N HIS A 98 13.71 -9.35 4.19
CA HIS A 98 14.76 -10.29 4.54
C HIS A 98 16.10 -9.93 3.86
N SER A 99 16.09 -9.57 2.58
CA SER A 99 17.30 -9.18 1.84
C SER A 99 17.92 -7.86 2.34
N LEU A 100 17.10 -6.96 2.88
CA LEU A 100 17.57 -5.68 3.44
C LEU A 100 18.18 -5.84 4.83
N VAL A 101 17.67 -6.76 5.65
CA VAL A 101 18.28 -7.11 6.95
C VAL A 101 19.67 -7.73 6.77
N THR A 102 19.85 -8.60 5.78
CA THR A 102 21.16 -9.25 5.51
C THR A 102 22.20 -8.29 4.92
N SER A 103 21.80 -7.15 4.35
CA SER A 103 22.76 -6.14 3.84
C SER A 103 23.17 -5.10 4.90
N LEU A 104 22.53 -5.14 6.07
CA LEU A 104 22.77 -4.23 7.21
C LEU A 104 23.44 -4.93 8.40
N VAL A 105 23.63 -6.25 8.37
CA VAL A 105 24.44 -7.06 9.31
C VAL A 105 25.71 -7.55 8.62
#